data_AF-E4YYC8-F1
#
_entry.id   AF-E4YYC8-F1
#
_cell.length_a   1.000
_cell.length_b   1.000
_cell.length_c   1.000
_cell.angle_alpha   90.00
_cell.angle_beta   90.00
_cell.angle_gamma   90.00
#
_symmetry.space_group_name_H-M   'P 1'
#
loop_
_entity.id
_entity.type
_entity.pdbx_description
1 polymer ?
#
loop_
_entity_poly.entity_id
_entity_poly.type
_entity_poly.pdbx_seq_one_letter_code
_entity_poly.pdbx_strand_id
1 'polypeptide(L)'
;MDDDFWLDTDANIPYMANFLDETGFDLVFGSIGKAQIKWESFNKLVLEPAEDGFCFSRVELPNRIPVKGFEDECHVVQIARNFFMGRTLTAGSVRHDPVFGQRGHREYFLDGVGKLRAAWCSPPETKHDHACVKGKDDFVDEYKAKRAGGGSDKEKKEFNVQIHAYWWYRSYAQCMSEP
;
A
#
# COMPACT_ATOMS: atom_id res chain seq x y z
N MET A 1 -2.55 0.16 -8.34
CA MET A 1 -1.41 -0.20 -9.21
C MET A 1 -0.76 1.08 -9.65
N ASP A 2 0.57 1.13 -9.64
CA ASP A 2 1.26 2.24 -10.29
C ASP A 2 1.16 2.09 -11.81
N ASP A 3 1.26 3.23 -12.50
CA ASP A 3 1.22 3.31 -13.95
C ASP A 3 2.52 2.83 -14.63
N ASP A 4 3.59 2.68 -13.85
CA ASP A 4 4.88 2.15 -14.28
C ASP A 4 5.09 0.67 -13.92
N PHE A 5 4.03 -0.08 -13.61
CA PHE A 5 4.13 -1.53 -13.43
C PHE A 5 4.12 -2.30 -14.76
N TRP A 6 5.06 -3.23 -14.89
CA TRP A 6 5.10 -4.20 -15.96
C TRP A 6 4.41 -5.50 -15.54
N LEU A 7 3.27 -5.80 -16.16
CA LEU A 7 2.51 -7.02 -15.93
C LEU A 7 2.82 -8.05 -17.03
N ASP A 8 3.71 -8.99 -16.73
CA ASP A 8 3.91 -10.19 -17.53
C ASP A 8 3.28 -11.41 -16.83
N THR A 9 3.68 -12.61 -17.25
CA THR A 9 3.20 -13.87 -16.67
C THR A 9 3.53 -14.01 -15.19
N ASP A 10 4.59 -13.36 -14.70
CA ASP A 10 5.01 -13.44 -13.31
C ASP A 10 4.03 -12.70 -12.38
N ALA A 11 3.25 -11.74 -12.92
CA ALA A 11 2.19 -11.08 -12.16
C ALA A 11 1.14 -12.07 -11.63
N ASN A 12 1.02 -13.24 -12.27
CA ASN A 12 0.23 -14.37 -11.82
C ASN A 12 -1.16 -13.99 -11.28
N ILE A 13 -1.87 -13.17 -12.06
CA ILE A 13 -3.22 -12.71 -11.74
C ILE A 13 -4.20 -13.86 -11.42
N PRO A 14 -4.15 -15.02 -12.12
CA PRO A 14 -4.98 -16.17 -11.76
C PRO A 14 -4.73 -16.70 -10.34
N TYR A 15 -3.48 -16.70 -9.87
CA TYR A 15 -3.17 -17.09 -8.49
C TYR A 15 -3.81 -16.15 -7.48
N MET A 16 -3.74 -14.83 -7.72
CA MET A 16 -4.36 -13.84 -6.82
C MET A 16 -5.88 -14.04 -6.72
N ALA A 17 -6.54 -14.30 -7.85
CA ALA A 17 -7.97 -14.60 -7.87
C ALA A 17 -8.29 -15.89 -7.11
N ASN A 18 -7.55 -16.98 -7.37
CA ASN A 18 -7.71 -18.26 -6.69
C ASN A 18 -7.51 -18.13 -5.17
N PHE A 19 -6.48 -17.40 -4.74
CA PHE A 19 -6.24 -17.13 -3.33
C PHE A 19 -7.43 -16.44 -2.66
N LEU A 20 -7.97 -15.39 -3.30
CA LEU A 20 -9.12 -14.69 -2.73
C LEU A 20 -10.29 -15.65 -2.59
N ASP A 21 -10.62 -16.40 -3.65
CA ASP A 21 -11.75 -17.32 -3.72
C ASP A 21 -11.69 -18.44 -2.67
N GLU A 22 -10.52 -19.06 -2.48
CA GLU A 22 -10.34 -20.19 -1.56
C GLU A 22 -10.23 -19.78 -0.08
N THR A 23 -9.69 -18.59 0.21
CA THR A 23 -9.38 -18.19 1.61
C THR A 23 -10.41 -17.28 2.25
N GLY A 24 -11.21 -16.59 1.42
CA GLY A 24 -12.14 -15.56 1.86
C GLY A 24 -11.46 -14.28 2.36
N PHE A 25 -10.14 -14.11 2.19
CA PHE A 25 -9.47 -12.83 2.43
C PHE A 25 -10.04 -11.74 1.51
N ASP A 26 -9.91 -10.49 1.94
CA ASP A 26 -10.43 -9.33 1.21
C ASP A 26 -9.41 -8.78 0.23
N LEU A 27 -8.12 -8.92 0.57
CA LEU A 27 -6.98 -8.43 -0.20
C LEU A 27 -5.86 -9.48 -0.27
N VAL A 28 -5.21 -9.56 -1.43
CA VAL A 28 -3.95 -10.29 -1.61
C VAL A 28 -2.93 -9.40 -2.30
N PHE A 29 -1.75 -9.29 -1.69
CA PHE A 29 -0.60 -8.55 -2.21
C PHE A 29 0.38 -9.49 -2.91
N GLY A 30 1.05 -8.95 -3.93
CA GLY A 30 2.19 -9.59 -4.57
C GLY A 30 3.51 -8.88 -4.27
N SER A 31 4.59 -9.46 -4.76
CA SER A 31 5.95 -8.93 -4.73
C SER A 31 6.15 -7.84 -5.78
N ILE A 32 7.00 -6.85 -5.48
CA ILE A 32 7.44 -5.87 -6.49
C ILE A 32 8.96 -5.94 -6.61
N GLY A 33 9.41 -6.59 -7.69
CA GLY A 33 10.81 -6.89 -7.97
C GLY A 33 11.44 -7.87 -6.98
N LYS A 34 12.73 -8.15 -7.19
CA LYS A 34 13.47 -9.20 -6.48
C LYS A 34 14.04 -8.79 -5.12
N ALA A 35 14.03 -7.50 -4.78
CA ALA A 35 14.56 -7.00 -3.53
C ALA A 35 13.41 -6.74 -2.56
N GLN A 36 13.30 -7.58 -1.51
CA GLN A 36 12.48 -7.23 -0.35
C GLN A 36 13.09 -5.99 0.28
N ILE A 37 12.43 -4.85 0.13
CA ILE A 37 12.89 -3.62 0.76
C ILE A 37 12.47 -3.64 2.23
N LYS A 38 13.30 -3.04 3.09
CA LYS A 38 13.05 -2.99 4.54
C LYS A 38 11.62 -2.54 4.89
N TRP A 39 11.03 -1.64 4.10
CA TRP A 39 9.64 -1.18 4.28
C TRP A 39 8.61 -2.32 4.30
N GLU A 40 8.82 -3.41 3.53
CA GLU A 40 7.87 -4.52 3.43
C GLU A 40 7.89 -5.45 4.65
N SER A 41 8.94 -5.43 5.48
CA SER A 41 8.95 -6.20 6.73
C SER A 41 8.02 -5.56 7.77
N PHE A 42 7.81 -4.24 7.72
CA PHE A 42 6.93 -3.48 8.61
C PHE A 42 5.48 -3.48 8.13
N ASN A 43 4.87 -4.66 8.12
CA ASN A 43 3.58 -4.92 7.51
C ASN A 43 2.44 -5.10 8.54
N LYS A 44 2.70 -4.84 9.83
CA LYS A 44 1.70 -4.75 10.90
C LYS A 44 1.47 -3.30 11.31
N LEU A 45 0.21 -2.89 11.35
CA LEU A 45 -0.25 -1.62 11.93
C LEU A 45 -0.55 -1.80 13.42
N VAL A 46 0.08 -0.97 14.25
CA VAL A 46 -0.20 -0.89 15.69
C VAL A 46 -0.87 0.44 15.96
N LEU A 47 -2.02 0.41 16.63
CA LEU A 47 -2.76 1.61 17.05
C LEU A 47 -2.70 1.69 18.56
N GLU A 48 -2.20 2.81 19.08
CA GLU A 48 -2.03 3.07 20.51
C GLU A 48 -2.88 4.27 20.92
N PRO A 49 -3.67 4.17 22.01
CA PRO A 49 -4.42 5.31 22.51
C PRO A 49 -3.50 6.48 22.84
N ALA A 50 -3.96 7.69 22.53
CA ALA A 50 -3.33 8.94 22.90
C ALA A 50 -4.38 9.87 23.55
N GLU A 51 -3.97 11.00 24.11
CA GLU A 51 -4.83 11.84 24.98
C GLU A 51 -6.18 12.19 24.34
N ASP A 52 -6.15 12.69 23.10
CA ASP A 52 -7.36 13.06 22.36
C ASP A 52 -7.61 12.15 21.15
N GLY A 53 -6.92 11.00 21.01
CA GLY A 53 -7.04 10.18 19.79
C GLY A 53 -6.18 8.92 19.82
N PHE A 54 -5.46 8.64 18.73
CA PHE A 54 -4.50 7.56 18.70
C PHE A 54 -3.23 7.90 17.94
N CYS A 55 -2.16 7.18 18.23
CA CYS A 55 -0.98 7.10 17.42
C CYS A 55 -0.97 5.78 16.66
N PHE A 56 -0.48 5.79 15.42
CA PHE A 56 -0.25 4.55 14.71
C PHE A 56 1.21 4.40 14.28
N SER A 57 1.68 3.16 14.30
CA SER A 57 3.00 2.81 13.84
C SER A 57 2.97 1.56 12.99
N ARG A 58 4.06 1.35 12.25
CA ARG A 58 4.29 0.11 11.52
C ARG A 58 5.43 -0.65 12.16
N VAL A 59 5.17 -1.90 12.50
CA VAL A 59 6.13 -2.80 13.13
C VAL A 59 6.30 -4.05 12.27
N GLU A 60 7.45 -4.71 12.42
CA GLU A 60 7.62 -6.02 11.80
C GLU A 60 6.69 -7.04 12.44
N LEU A 61 6.19 -7.98 11.65
CA LEU A 61 5.55 -9.17 12.19
C LEU A 61 6.63 -10.08 12.78
N PRO A 62 6.72 -10.25 14.12
CA PRO A 62 7.76 -11.08 14.71
C PRO A 62 7.67 -12.54 14.25
N ASN A 63 6.46 -13.01 13.96
CA ASN A 63 6.20 -14.30 13.33
C ASN A 63 5.19 -14.09 12.21
N ARG A 64 5.52 -14.54 10.99
CA ARG A 64 4.58 -14.57 9.87
C ARG A 64 3.47 -15.56 10.20
N ILE A 65 2.22 -15.12 10.14
CA ILE A 65 1.06 -16.00 10.34
C ILE A 65 0.71 -16.60 8.98
N PRO A 66 0.96 -17.90 8.74
CA PRO A 66 0.69 -18.51 7.44
C PRO A 66 -0.81 -18.53 7.15
N VAL A 67 -1.16 -18.46 5.87
CA VAL A 67 -2.55 -18.61 5.42
C VAL A 67 -2.85 -20.08 5.14
N LYS A 68 -3.95 -20.60 5.70
CA LYS A 68 -4.34 -22.00 5.51
C LYS A 68 -4.54 -22.33 4.02
N GLY A 69 -3.94 -23.42 3.55
CA GLY A 69 -3.93 -23.84 2.14
C GLY A 69 -2.88 -23.14 1.26
N PHE A 70 -2.17 -22.17 1.80
CA PHE A 70 -1.12 -21.38 1.13
C PHE A 70 0.08 -21.15 2.07
N GLU A 71 0.32 -22.08 3.00
CA GLU A 71 1.19 -21.88 4.16
C GLU A 71 2.65 -21.56 3.79
N ASP A 72 3.12 -22.12 2.67
CA ASP A 72 4.49 -21.96 2.20
C ASP A 72 4.72 -20.64 1.43
N GLU A 73 3.65 -20.00 0.97
CA GLU A 73 3.70 -18.91 0.00
C GLU A 73 3.12 -17.60 0.53
N CYS A 74 2.17 -17.68 1.47
CA CYS A 74 1.35 -16.55 1.91
C CYS A 74 1.34 -16.38 3.43
N HIS A 75 1.33 -15.13 3.87
CA HIS A 75 1.15 -14.78 5.28
C HIS A 75 0.29 -13.53 5.46
N VAL A 76 -0.36 -13.45 6.63
CA VAL A 76 -1.23 -12.31 6.99
C VAL A 76 -0.40 -11.04 7.13
N VAL A 77 -0.92 -9.93 6.60
CA VAL A 77 -0.37 -8.58 6.72
C VAL A 77 -1.51 -7.57 6.92
N GLN A 78 -1.18 -6.36 7.35
CA GLN A 78 -2.13 -5.24 7.42
C GLN A 78 -1.82 -4.15 6.40
N ILE A 79 -0.57 -4.06 5.93
CA ILE A 79 -0.15 -3.12 4.90
C ILE A 79 1.02 -3.72 4.11
N ALA A 80 0.97 -3.60 2.79
CA ALA A 80 2.08 -3.93 1.89
C ALA A 80 2.07 -2.98 0.69
N ARG A 81 2.96 -3.17 -0.30
CA ARG A 81 3.08 -2.26 -1.44
C ARG A 81 1.86 -2.35 -2.37
N ASN A 82 1.76 -1.37 -3.25
CA ASN A 82 0.66 -1.07 -4.17
C ASN A 82 0.42 -2.07 -5.33
N PHE A 83 0.93 -3.30 -5.24
CA PHE A 83 0.54 -4.43 -6.09
C PHE A 83 -0.36 -5.39 -5.33
N PHE A 84 -1.68 -5.25 -5.50
CA PHE A 84 -2.67 -6.09 -4.84
C PHE A 84 -3.95 -6.25 -5.64
N MET A 85 -4.68 -7.33 -5.34
CA MET A 85 -6.03 -7.58 -5.80
C MET A 85 -6.97 -7.58 -4.59
N GLY A 86 -8.17 -7.05 -4.77
CA GLY A 86 -9.18 -7.02 -3.72
C GLY A 86 -10.56 -7.45 -4.21
N ARG A 87 -11.32 -8.09 -3.33
CA ARG A 87 -12.73 -8.42 -3.59
C ARG A 87 -13.55 -7.13 -3.66
N THR A 88 -14.22 -6.89 -4.78
CA THR A 88 -14.93 -5.62 -5.03
C THR A 88 -15.90 -5.23 -3.92
N LEU A 89 -16.65 -6.19 -3.37
CA LEU A 89 -17.67 -5.91 -2.35
C LEU A 89 -17.09 -5.49 -0.99
N THR A 90 -15.98 -6.08 -0.57
CA THR A 90 -15.37 -5.81 0.74
C THR A 90 -14.27 -4.77 0.64
N ALA A 91 -13.27 -4.99 -0.21
CA ALA A 91 -12.19 -4.04 -0.47
C ALA A 91 -12.71 -2.69 -0.99
N GLY A 92 -13.82 -2.69 -1.74
CA GLY A 92 -14.49 -1.48 -2.21
C GLY A 92 -15.45 -0.82 -1.22
N SER A 93 -15.65 -1.40 -0.03
CA SER A 93 -16.38 -0.73 1.07
C SER A 93 -15.51 0.28 1.82
N VAL A 94 -14.18 0.09 1.76
CA VAL A 94 -13.18 1.08 2.15
C VAL A 94 -12.78 1.84 0.88
N ARG A 95 -12.69 3.16 0.95
CA ARG A 95 -12.40 4.01 -0.22
C ARG A 95 -11.24 4.92 0.10
N HIS A 96 -10.41 5.16 -0.91
CA HIS A 96 -9.43 6.24 -0.85
C HIS A 96 -10.15 7.57 -0.76
N ASP A 97 -9.79 8.36 0.24
CA ASP A 97 -10.26 9.73 0.34
C ASP A 97 -9.50 10.62 -0.67
N PRO A 98 -10.21 11.29 -1.60
CA PRO A 98 -9.57 12.11 -2.64
C PRO A 98 -8.74 13.27 -2.08
N VAL A 99 -8.96 13.68 -0.83
CA VAL A 99 -8.17 14.71 -0.15
C VAL A 99 -6.71 14.28 0.03
N PHE A 100 -6.44 12.98 0.15
CA PHE A 100 -5.07 12.47 0.26
C PHE A 100 -4.32 12.46 -1.09
N GLY A 101 -5.02 12.74 -2.19
CA GLY A 101 -4.44 12.77 -3.54
C GLY A 101 -3.60 11.53 -3.84
N GLN A 102 -2.37 11.72 -4.32
CA GLN A 102 -1.44 10.64 -4.64
C GLN A 102 -0.78 10.00 -3.39
N ARG A 103 -1.23 10.32 -2.16
CA ARG A 103 -0.64 9.84 -0.89
C ARG A 103 -1.61 9.05 0.00
N GLY A 104 -2.71 8.56 -0.57
CA GLY A 104 -3.75 7.81 0.15
C GLY A 104 -3.44 6.34 0.45
N HIS A 105 -2.26 5.81 0.09
CA HIS A 105 -1.95 4.38 0.30
C HIS A 105 -2.11 3.95 1.76
N ARG A 106 -1.48 4.69 2.70
CA ARG A 106 -1.58 4.38 4.14
C ARG A 106 -2.99 4.57 4.69
N GLU A 107 -3.68 5.60 4.20
CA GLU A 107 -5.02 5.96 4.68
C GLU A 107 -6.01 4.83 4.43
N TYR A 108 -5.97 4.24 3.24
CA TYR A 108 -6.80 3.08 2.90
C TYR A 108 -6.61 1.90 3.85
N PHE A 109 -5.36 1.56 4.20
CA PHE A 109 -5.12 0.42 5.10
C PHE A 109 -5.47 0.73 6.55
N LEU A 110 -5.27 1.97 7.01
CA LEU A 110 -5.69 2.37 8.34
C LEU A 110 -7.22 2.29 8.48
N ASP A 111 -7.95 2.77 7.48
CA ASP A 111 -9.42 2.69 7.43
C ASP A 111 -9.96 1.26 7.29
N GLY A 112 -9.13 0.37 6.74
CA GLY A 112 -9.40 -1.05 6.61
C GLY A 112 -9.16 -1.85 7.89
N VAL A 113 -8.52 -1.28 8.92
CA VAL A 113 -8.29 -1.98 10.19
C VAL A 113 -9.63 -2.41 10.80
N GLY A 114 -9.76 -3.71 11.08
CA GLY A 114 -11.00 -4.32 11.58
C GLY A 114 -12.08 -4.58 10.53
N LYS A 115 -11.87 -4.17 9.27
CA LYS A 115 -12.81 -4.37 8.16
C LYS A 115 -12.27 -5.28 7.05
N LEU A 116 -10.97 -5.23 6.80
CA LEU A 116 -10.31 -5.97 5.72
C LEU A 116 -9.28 -6.94 6.28
N ARG A 117 -9.32 -8.18 5.81
CA ARG A 117 -8.25 -9.18 5.99
C ARG A 117 -7.36 -9.17 4.76
N ALA A 118 -6.06 -9.00 4.97
CA ALA A 118 -5.08 -8.96 3.89
C ALA A 118 -3.96 -9.99 4.09
N ALA A 119 -3.45 -10.51 2.98
CA ALA A 119 -2.30 -11.40 2.96
C ALA A 119 -1.29 -10.97 1.90
N TRP A 120 -0.01 -11.19 2.17
CA TRP A 120 1.04 -11.09 1.17
C TRP A 120 1.44 -12.47 0.72
N CYS A 121 1.60 -12.65 -0.59
CA CYS A 121 2.00 -13.90 -1.22
C CYS A 121 3.21 -13.69 -2.13
N SER A 122 4.16 -14.63 -2.12
CA SER A 122 5.35 -14.53 -2.97
C SER A 122 5.14 -14.81 -4.46
N PRO A 123 4.22 -15.72 -4.92
CA PRO A 123 4.15 -16.08 -6.33
C PRO A 123 3.72 -14.96 -7.29
N PRO A 124 2.75 -14.09 -6.99
CA PRO A 124 2.47 -12.93 -7.82
C PRO A 124 3.60 -11.90 -7.71
N GLU A 125 4.27 -11.59 -8.80
CA GLU A 125 5.35 -10.59 -8.85
C GLU A 125 5.14 -9.60 -10.01
N THR A 126 5.33 -8.31 -9.75
CA THR A 126 5.50 -7.31 -10.80
C THR A 126 6.82 -6.58 -10.64
N LYS A 127 7.22 -5.79 -11.62
CA LYS A 127 8.41 -4.93 -11.57
C LYS A 127 8.03 -3.55 -12.08
N HIS A 128 8.73 -2.53 -11.58
CA HIS A 128 8.64 -1.21 -12.19
C HIS A 128 9.38 -1.24 -13.53
N ASP A 129 8.72 -0.74 -14.56
CA ASP A 129 9.37 -0.39 -15.81
C ASP A 129 9.96 1.02 -15.70
N HIS A 130 11.20 1.08 -15.23
CA HIS A 130 11.98 2.31 -15.23
C HIS A 130 12.55 2.66 -16.62
N ALA A 131 12.21 1.90 -17.69
CA ALA A 131 12.69 2.18 -19.03
C ALA A 131 12.13 3.53 -19.50
N CYS A 132 12.94 4.55 -19.29
CA CYS A 132 12.77 5.84 -19.92
C CYS A 132 12.78 5.62 -21.43
N VAL A 133 11.77 6.11 -22.14
CA VAL A 133 11.77 6.10 -23.61
C VAL A 133 13.00 6.90 -24.05
N LYS A 134 14.02 6.22 -24.59
CA LYS A 134 15.28 6.85 -25.03
C LYS A 134 14.96 8.05 -25.94
N GLY A 135 15.46 9.23 -25.59
CA GLY A 135 15.24 10.47 -26.34
C GLY A 135 13.96 11.23 -25.98
N LYS A 136 13.30 10.91 -24.86
CA LYS A 136 12.16 11.67 -24.31
C LYS A 136 12.43 12.12 -22.87
N ASP A 137 13.60 12.68 -22.61
CA ASP A 137 14.02 13.08 -21.26
C ASP A 137 13.06 14.13 -20.66
N ASP A 138 12.57 15.07 -21.46
CA ASP A 138 11.58 16.07 -21.03
C ASP A 138 10.28 15.44 -20.51
N PHE A 139 9.79 14.38 -21.17
CA PHE A 139 8.59 13.65 -20.74
C PHE A 139 8.85 12.90 -19.42
N VAL A 140 10.04 12.34 -19.25
CA VAL A 140 10.43 11.62 -18.03
C VAL A 140 10.53 12.58 -16.85
N ASP A 141 11.09 13.78 -17.06
CA ASP A 141 11.20 14.79 -16.01
C ASP A 141 9.84 15.37 -15.65
N GLU A 142 8.96 15.61 -16.62
CA GLU A 142 7.57 15.98 -16.36
C GLU A 142 6.84 14.89 -15.58
N TYR A 143 6.95 13.63 -16.01
CA TYR A 143 6.35 12.49 -15.32
C TYR A 143 6.82 12.40 -13.86
N LYS A 144 8.14 12.47 -13.63
CA LYS A 144 8.72 12.45 -12.27
C LYS A 144 8.24 13.64 -11.44
N ALA A 145 8.15 14.83 -12.03
CA ALA A 145 7.64 16.01 -11.35
C ALA A 145 6.18 15.82 -10.92
N LYS A 146 5.32 15.27 -11.80
CA LYS A 146 3.91 14.98 -11.49
C LYS A 146 3.77 13.87 -10.45
N ARG A 147 4.54 12.78 -10.54
CA ARG A 147 4.56 11.68 -9.57
C ARG A 147 5.03 12.11 -8.17
N ALA A 148 5.91 13.11 -8.10
CA ALA A 148 6.32 13.73 -6.84
C ALA A 148 5.26 14.67 -6.23
N GLY A 149 4.06 14.75 -6.83
CA GLY A 149 2.96 15.63 -6.45
C GLY A 149 2.94 16.97 -7.19
N GLY A 150 3.90 17.24 -8.08
CA GLY A 150 4.05 18.52 -8.77
C GLY A 150 4.29 19.70 -7.83
N GLY A 151 4.21 20.92 -8.37
CA GLY A 151 4.25 22.16 -7.60
C GLY A 151 5.63 22.58 -7.08
N SER A 152 5.68 23.83 -6.66
CA SER A 152 6.76 24.44 -5.91
C SER A 152 6.97 23.79 -4.55
N ASP A 153 8.15 23.97 -3.95
CA ASP A 153 8.44 23.46 -2.60
C ASP A 153 7.49 24.04 -1.54
N LYS A 154 7.00 25.25 -1.77
CA LYS A 154 5.98 25.89 -0.93
C LYS A 154 4.67 25.10 -0.97
N GLU A 155 4.16 24.78 -2.15
CA GLU A 155 2.92 24.00 -2.32
C GLU A 155 3.06 22.60 -1.72
N LYS A 156 4.21 21.93 -1.88
CA LYS A 156 4.48 20.63 -1.27
C LYS A 156 4.46 20.70 0.26
N LYS A 157 5.05 21.76 0.83
CA LYS A 157 5.05 21.99 2.28
C LYS A 157 3.63 22.25 2.79
N GLU A 158 2.86 23.09 2.10
CA GLU A 158 1.46 23.36 2.44
C GLU A 158 0.61 22.10 2.36
N PHE A 159 0.78 21.29 1.31
CA PHE A 159 0.10 20.00 1.17
C PHE A 159 0.47 19.04 2.31
N ASN A 160 1.75 18.94 2.70
CA ASN A 160 2.15 18.10 3.83
C ASN A 160 1.48 18.54 5.14
N VAL A 161 1.42 19.84 5.41
CA VAL A 161 0.74 20.39 6.60
C VAL A 161 -0.75 20.05 6.56
N GLN A 162 -1.39 20.20 5.41
CA GLN A 162 -2.79 19.83 5.22
C GLN A 162 -3.03 18.34 5.47
N ILE A 163 -2.22 17.45 4.88
CA ILE A 163 -2.34 15.99 5.07
C ILE A 163 -2.18 15.62 6.55
N HIS A 164 -1.21 16.21 7.25
CA HIS A 164 -1.08 16.00 8.70
C HIS A 164 -2.33 16.44 9.47
N ALA A 165 -2.91 17.58 9.14
CA ALA A 165 -4.16 18.03 9.74
C ALA A 165 -5.34 17.10 9.41
N TYR A 166 -5.41 16.56 8.17
CA TYR A 166 -6.47 15.64 7.76
C TYR A 166 -6.41 14.30 8.49
N TRP A 167 -5.22 13.75 8.75
CA TRP A 167 -5.08 12.56 9.60
C TRP A 167 -5.73 12.74 10.97
N TRP A 168 -5.58 13.93 11.55
CA TRP A 168 -6.24 14.29 12.80
C TRP A 168 -7.76 14.43 12.62
N TYR A 169 -8.24 15.30 11.72
CA TYR A 169 -9.67 15.58 11.62
C TYR A 169 -10.52 14.39 11.17
N ARG A 170 -9.95 13.49 10.38
CA ARG A 170 -10.66 12.34 9.79
C ARG A 170 -10.56 11.10 10.67
N SER A 171 -9.36 10.81 11.16
CA SER A 171 -9.05 9.55 11.84
C SER A 171 -8.70 9.75 13.31
N TYR A 172 -8.66 10.98 13.85
CA TYR A 172 -8.17 11.26 15.20
C TYR A 172 -6.73 10.75 15.42
N ALA A 173 -5.95 10.65 14.35
CA ALA A 173 -4.55 10.22 14.41
C ALA A 173 -3.66 11.41 14.82
N GLN A 174 -3.07 11.33 16.02
CA GLN A 174 -2.21 12.37 16.59
C GLN A 174 -0.76 12.24 16.16
N CYS A 175 -0.30 11.00 15.97
CA CYS A 175 1.06 10.75 15.55
C CYS A 175 1.18 9.51 14.67
N MET A 176 2.21 9.53 13.82
CA MET A 176 2.55 8.44 12.92
C MET A 176 4.05 8.17 13.08
N SER A 177 4.42 6.91 13.32
CA SER A 177 5.82 6.48 13.33
C SER A 177 6.05 5.42 12.27
N GLU A 178 6.97 5.70 11.35
CA GLU A 178 7.43 4.74 10.34
C GLU A 178 8.97 4.58 10.45
N PRO A 179 9.49 3.36 10.22
CA PRO A 179 10.92 3.05 10.26
C PRO A 179 11.70 3.45 9.01
#